data_AF-A0A2E0BH78-F1
#
_entry.id   AF-A0A2E0BH78-F1
#
_cell.length_a   1.000
_cell.length_b   1.000
_cell.length_c   1.000
_cell.angle_alpha   90.00
_cell.angle_beta   90.00
_cell.angle_gamma   90.00
#
_symmetry.space_group_name_H-M   'P 1'
#
loop_
_entity.id
_entity.type
_entity.pdbx_description
1 polymer ?
#
loop_
_entity_poly.entity_id
_entity_poly.type
_entity_poly.pdbx_seq_one_letter_code
_entity_poly.pdbx_strand_id
1 'polypeptide(L)'
;MSKETDRIKTIQIRVEEEATPSFCLAKWQHVTMYLQTGETHSCYHPQPHKIPLHELKDNPSALHNTWEKKMERKQMLAGERPSGCQYCWNVEDLGKDNISDRHIRNSSIFTEERFDQALNGPWDQNINPEYLEINFGNECNFKCGYCHPKYSSSYHAEIKQFGPVETVKNHRNDVDWMKLFEREEENPYVDAFWEWWPDMYKDLNILRVTGGEPTMHTSTWKLLKKIDDEPMPWLELNVNSNLGTKTKLIERLSTSVKKLCDEDKLESFKLYTSLDTWGERAEYTRTGLDLELWEKNFHTYLTTTDSPLLIMVTFNLFCVTSFTSLLEKILEWRKTYGWYEEKTEDKHRVRFDTPYLRDPIQYDMNILPKEDFMPYMYESLKFMEEHTDDERSDRFSTIEYEKFKRVVDYMENTTYDDDRLIEGRRDFYNFFNELDDRREADILSVYPELLDFYKLCQQTSLTNPL
;
A
#
# COMPACT_ATOMS: atom_id res chain seq x y z
N MET A 1 15.53 12.26 -23.25
CA MET A 1 14.79 12.36 -21.96
C MET A 1 13.35 11.98 -22.26
N SER A 2 12.67 11.27 -21.36
CA SER A 2 11.27 10.88 -21.59
C SER A 2 10.37 12.11 -21.51
N LYS A 3 9.23 12.12 -22.22
CA LYS A 3 8.22 13.20 -22.13
C LYS A 3 7.80 13.49 -20.68
N GLU A 4 7.81 12.47 -19.84
CA GLU A 4 7.48 12.56 -18.42
C GLU A 4 8.53 13.35 -17.63
N THR A 5 9.82 13.06 -17.86
CA THR A 5 10.93 13.82 -17.24
C THR A 5 10.94 15.28 -17.67
N ASP A 6 10.63 15.55 -18.94
CA ASP A 6 10.55 16.92 -19.46
C ASP A 6 9.38 17.69 -18.83
N ARG A 7 8.22 17.04 -18.63
CA ARG A 7 7.09 17.63 -17.91
C ARG A 7 7.45 17.93 -16.46
N ILE A 8 8.08 16.99 -15.75
CA ILE A 8 8.49 17.19 -14.35
C ILE A 8 9.38 18.41 -14.22
N LYS A 9 10.41 18.52 -15.05
CA LYS A 9 11.32 19.66 -15.04
C LYS A 9 10.61 20.97 -15.37
N THR A 10 9.70 20.96 -16.35
CA THR A 10 8.91 22.15 -16.72
C THR A 10 8.04 22.64 -15.57
N ILE A 11 7.31 21.73 -14.91
CA ILE A 11 6.47 22.08 -13.76
C ILE A 11 7.32 22.51 -12.57
N GLN A 12 8.46 21.87 -12.34
CA GLN A 12 9.38 22.25 -11.27
C GLN A 12 9.88 23.68 -11.44
N ILE A 13 10.33 24.06 -12.65
CA ILE A 13 10.76 25.44 -12.95
C ILE A 13 9.65 26.43 -12.63
N ARG A 14 8.42 26.18 -13.09
CA ARG A 14 7.28 27.06 -12.80
C ARG A 14 6.99 27.18 -11.31
N VAL A 15 6.98 26.05 -10.60
CA VAL A 15 6.75 26.05 -9.14
C VAL A 15 7.84 26.85 -8.41
N GLU A 16 9.11 26.72 -8.82
CA GLU A 16 10.24 27.46 -8.24
C GLU A 16 10.19 28.96 -8.55
N GLU A 17 9.75 29.34 -9.75
CA GLU A 17 9.67 30.74 -10.22
C GLU A 17 8.43 31.48 -9.70
N GLU A 18 7.27 30.80 -9.66
CA GLU A 18 5.97 31.41 -9.34
C GLU A 18 5.57 31.23 -7.87
N ALA A 19 6.02 30.15 -7.21
CA ALA A 19 5.73 29.87 -5.80
C ALA A 19 7.02 29.89 -4.96
N THR A 20 7.55 28.73 -4.57
CA THR A 20 8.78 28.60 -3.79
C THR A 20 9.47 27.27 -4.07
N PRO A 21 10.79 27.15 -3.81
CA PRO A 21 11.50 25.88 -3.96
C PRO A 21 10.95 24.72 -3.12
N SER A 22 10.29 25.00 -1.99
CA SER A 22 9.73 24.01 -1.08
C SER A 22 8.30 23.57 -1.42
N PHE A 23 7.64 24.22 -2.39
CA PHE A 23 6.21 24.01 -2.65
C PHE A 23 5.87 22.58 -3.12
N CYS A 24 4.88 21.95 -2.48
CA CYS A 24 4.40 20.61 -2.81
C CYS A 24 2.88 20.59 -2.93
N LEU A 25 2.34 20.50 -4.13
CA LEU A 25 0.90 20.48 -4.38
C LEU A 25 0.19 19.32 -3.66
N ALA A 26 0.89 18.20 -3.42
CA ALA A 26 0.33 17.08 -2.66
C ALA A 26 -0.08 17.46 -1.23
N LYS A 27 0.57 18.46 -0.59
CA LYS A 27 0.15 18.94 0.75
C LYS A 27 -1.26 19.53 0.76
N TRP A 28 -1.74 20.00 -0.39
CA TRP A 28 -3.10 20.53 -0.57
C TRP A 28 -4.04 19.50 -1.17
N GLN A 29 -3.58 18.72 -2.16
CA GLN A 29 -4.47 17.95 -3.02
C GLN A 29 -4.52 16.45 -2.70
N HIS A 30 -3.63 15.93 -1.84
CA HIS A 30 -3.59 14.52 -1.48
C HIS A 30 -3.81 14.34 0.02
N VAL A 31 -4.51 13.26 0.38
CA VAL A 31 -4.69 12.85 1.77
C VAL A 31 -4.82 11.35 1.91
N THR A 32 -4.20 10.84 2.97
CA THR A 32 -4.47 9.51 3.49
C THR A 32 -5.06 9.65 4.90
N MET A 33 -6.12 8.90 5.20
CA MET A 33 -6.82 8.92 6.48
C MET A 33 -6.91 7.52 7.08
N TYR A 34 -6.58 7.42 8.36
CA TYR A 34 -6.74 6.21 9.18
C TYR A 34 -7.76 6.49 10.27
N LEU A 35 -9.05 6.30 9.95
CA LEU A 35 -10.15 6.72 10.83
C LEU A 35 -10.22 5.89 12.11
N GLN A 36 -9.77 4.62 12.09
CA GLN A 36 -9.68 3.78 13.28
C GLN A 36 -8.73 4.34 14.35
N THR A 37 -7.77 5.17 13.95
CA THR A 37 -6.82 5.84 14.85
C THR A 37 -6.96 7.35 14.89
N GLY A 38 -7.79 7.94 14.05
CA GLY A 38 -7.88 9.39 13.90
C GLY A 38 -6.58 10.02 13.43
N GLU A 39 -5.92 9.41 12.44
CA GLU A 39 -4.65 9.89 11.91
C GLU A 39 -4.76 10.28 10.44
N THR A 40 -3.92 11.22 10.02
CA THR A 40 -3.86 11.65 8.62
C THR A 40 -2.45 12.08 8.24
N HIS A 41 -2.18 12.11 6.93
CA HIS A 41 -1.00 12.70 6.31
C HIS A 41 -1.35 13.05 4.86
N SER A 42 -0.54 13.87 4.19
CA SER A 42 -0.81 14.29 2.79
C SER A 42 -0.09 13.44 1.74
N CYS A 43 0.88 12.62 2.15
CA CYS A 43 1.74 11.82 1.28
C CYS A 43 2.33 10.68 2.13
N TYR A 44 2.69 9.55 1.52
CA TYR A 44 3.22 8.37 2.20
C TYR A 44 4.60 8.53 2.88
N HIS A 45 5.27 9.68 2.73
CA HIS A 45 6.58 9.94 3.36
C HIS A 45 6.49 10.52 4.78
N PRO A 46 5.71 11.59 5.03
CA PRO A 46 5.47 12.05 6.39
C PRO A 46 4.85 10.97 7.26
N GLN A 47 5.30 10.92 8.53
CA GLN A 47 4.60 10.15 9.56
C GLN A 47 3.16 10.67 9.71
N PRO A 48 2.17 9.78 9.86
CA PRO A 48 0.81 10.20 10.17
C PRO A 48 0.76 10.95 11.51
N HIS A 49 0.03 12.06 11.56
CA HIS A 49 -0.25 12.79 12.80
C HIS A 49 -1.71 12.64 13.21
N LYS A 50 -2.00 12.88 14.50
CA LYS A 50 -3.36 12.80 15.04
C LYS A 50 -4.20 13.98 14.58
N ILE A 51 -5.44 13.70 14.17
CA ILE A 51 -6.48 14.69 13.91
C ILE A 51 -7.12 15.04 15.26
N PRO A 52 -6.97 16.28 15.77
CA PRO A 52 -7.55 16.64 17.05
C PRO A 52 -9.08 16.70 16.97
N LEU A 53 -9.78 15.98 17.85
CA LEU A 53 -11.25 15.92 17.84
C LEU A 53 -11.92 17.29 17.96
N HIS A 54 -11.29 18.24 18.66
CA HIS A 54 -11.83 19.59 18.80
C HIS A 54 -11.83 20.38 17.48
N GLU A 55 -10.94 20.05 16.54
CA GLU A 55 -10.93 20.65 15.20
C GLU A 55 -12.09 20.15 14.33
N LEU A 56 -12.65 18.97 14.62
CA LEU A 56 -13.76 18.40 13.84
C LEU A 56 -15.13 18.98 14.23
N LYS A 57 -15.27 19.54 15.44
CA LYS A 57 -16.57 19.93 16.02
C LYS A 57 -17.40 20.84 15.12
N ASP A 58 -16.75 21.79 14.46
CA ASP A 58 -17.39 22.77 13.56
C ASP A 58 -16.71 22.78 12.17
N ASN A 59 -15.87 21.79 11.88
CA ASN A 59 -15.12 21.66 10.64
C ASN A 59 -14.83 20.18 10.32
N PRO A 60 -15.76 19.46 9.70
CA PRO A 60 -15.55 18.04 9.40
C PRO A 60 -14.41 17.83 8.37
N SER A 61 -14.05 18.86 7.60
CA SER A 61 -12.90 18.84 6.69
C SER A 61 -11.54 18.85 7.40
N ALA A 62 -11.50 19.04 8.73
CA ALA A 62 -10.25 18.93 9.51
C ALA A 62 -9.59 17.55 9.38
N LEU A 63 -10.31 16.53 8.89
CA LEU A 63 -9.73 15.26 8.44
C LEU A 63 -8.56 15.43 7.44
N HIS A 64 -8.61 16.46 6.59
CA HIS A 64 -7.52 16.87 5.71
C HIS A 64 -6.95 18.25 6.04
N ASN A 65 -7.74 19.11 6.66
CA ASN A 65 -7.41 20.50 6.92
C ASN A 65 -7.05 20.77 8.37
N THR A 66 -6.34 19.83 9.02
CA THR A 66 -5.81 20.03 10.38
C THR A 66 -4.96 21.29 10.46
N TRP A 67 -4.89 21.92 11.62
CA TRP A 67 -4.00 23.06 11.86
C TRP A 67 -2.54 22.75 11.53
N GLU A 68 -2.06 21.55 11.87
CA GLU A 68 -0.70 21.09 11.55
C GLU A 68 -0.42 21.15 10.04
N LYS A 69 -1.26 20.52 9.21
CA LYS A 69 -1.15 20.61 7.74
C LYS A 69 -1.22 22.06 7.22
N LYS A 70 -2.07 22.90 7.80
CA LYS A 70 -2.14 24.33 7.42
C LYS A 70 -0.86 25.09 7.76
N MET A 71 -0.21 24.77 8.89
CA MET A 71 1.12 25.31 9.21
C MET A 71 2.18 24.85 8.22
N GLU A 72 2.18 23.58 7.83
CA GLU A 72 3.13 23.08 6.84
C GLU A 72 2.93 23.74 5.47
N ARG A 73 1.68 23.95 5.04
CA ARG A 73 1.33 24.70 3.82
C ARG A 73 1.89 26.12 3.88
N LYS A 74 1.71 26.80 5.02
CA LYS A 74 2.26 28.14 5.26
C LYS A 74 3.80 28.17 5.20
N GLN A 75 4.47 27.19 5.80
CA GLN A 75 5.93 27.04 5.73
C GLN A 75 6.38 26.91 4.27
N MET A 76 5.73 26.03 3.51
CA MET A 76 6.05 25.85 2.09
C MET A 76 5.84 27.12 1.28
N LEU A 77 4.76 27.88 1.51
CA LEU A 77 4.52 29.18 0.86
C LEU A 77 5.55 30.25 1.27
N ALA A 78 6.23 30.08 2.41
CA ALA A 78 7.32 30.94 2.86
C ALA A 78 8.71 30.49 2.37
N GLY A 79 8.81 29.39 1.61
CA GLY A 79 10.08 28.83 1.15
C GLY A 79 10.78 27.95 2.20
N GLU A 80 10.11 27.64 3.30
CA GLU A 80 10.62 26.80 4.38
C GLU A 80 10.36 25.32 4.09
N ARG A 81 11.21 24.44 4.62
CA ARG A 81 11.13 22.98 4.45
C ARG A 81 10.46 22.34 5.68
N PRO A 82 9.20 21.87 5.60
CA PRO A 82 8.59 21.10 6.69
C PRO A 82 9.40 19.84 7.02
N SER A 83 9.55 19.55 8.30
CA SER A 83 10.35 18.42 8.80
C SER A 83 9.82 17.06 8.34
N GLY A 84 8.50 16.91 8.20
CA GLY A 84 7.87 15.67 7.71
C GLY A 84 8.22 15.31 6.26
N CYS A 85 8.83 16.22 5.49
CA CYS A 85 9.18 16.00 4.08
C CYS A 85 10.66 15.61 3.87
N GLN A 86 11.37 15.20 4.93
CA GLN A 86 12.82 14.96 4.90
C GLN A 86 13.27 13.96 3.83
N TYR A 87 12.46 12.95 3.49
CA TYR A 87 12.79 12.03 2.39
C TYR A 87 13.04 12.78 1.07
N CYS A 88 12.13 13.69 0.70
CA CYS A 88 12.28 14.48 -0.53
C CYS A 88 13.45 15.45 -0.41
N TRP A 89 13.63 16.08 0.75
CA TRP A 89 14.77 16.99 0.99
C TRP A 89 16.11 16.28 0.84
N ASN A 90 16.24 15.06 1.36
CA ASN A 90 17.46 14.27 1.22
C ASN A 90 17.80 14.00 -0.25
N VAL A 91 16.80 13.68 -1.09
CA VAL A 91 17.00 13.45 -2.53
C VAL A 91 17.40 14.75 -3.23
N GLU A 92 16.74 15.86 -2.91
CA GLU A 92 16.99 17.17 -3.53
C GLU A 92 18.37 17.75 -3.13
N ASP A 93 18.81 17.48 -1.90
CA ASP A 93 20.10 17.95 -1.37
C ASP A 93 21.31 17.19 -1.95
N LEU A 94 21.10 16.04 -2.61
CA LEU A 94 22.16 15.35 -3.37
C LEU A 94 22.60 16.12 -4.62
N GLY A 95 21.76 17.03 -5.13
CA GLY A 95 22.07 17.84 -6.31
C GLY A 95 20.82 18.27 -7.07
N LYS A 96 20.94 19.40 -7.80
CA LYS A 96 19.82 20.08 -8.48
C LYS A 96 19.13 19.26 -9.57
N ASP A 97 19.82 18.28 -10.15
CA ASP A 97 19.27 17.43 -11.21
C ASP A 97 18.44 16.25 -10.68
N ASN A 98 18.41 16.03 -9.36
CA ASN A 98 17.68 14.93 -8.75
C ASN A 98 16.17 15.23 -8.71
N ILE A 99 15.38 14.23 -9.08
CA ILE A 99 13.92 14.29 -9.08
C ILE A 99 13.41 13.57 -7.83
N SER A 100 12.82 14.32 -6.91
CA SER A 100 12.16 13.77 -5.72
C SER A 100 10.71 13.38 -6.03
N ASP A 101 10.11 12.61 -5.11
CA ASP A 101 8.70 12.25 -5.21
C ASP A 101 7.79 13.48 -5.17
N ARG A 102 8.21 14.58 -4.53
CA ARG A 102 7.50 15.86 -4.61
C ARG A 102 7.50 16.43 -6.02
N HIS A 103 8.64 16.40 -6.74
CA HIS A 103 8.70 16.86 -8.13
C HIS A 103 7.79 16.03 -9.04
N ILE A 104 7.78 14.70 -8.86
CA ILE A 104 6.90 13.78 -9.58
C ILE A 104 5.44 14.10 -9.27
N ARG A 105 5.08 14.25 -7.99
CA ARG A 105 3.69 14.55 -7.57
C ARG A 105 3.23 15.91 -8.08
N ASN A 106 4.04 16.95 -7.95
CA ASN A 106 3.71 18.26 -8.52
C ASN A 106 3.37 18.12 -10.00
N SER A 107 4.23 17.46 -10.79
CA SER A 107 3.98 17.23 -12.22
C SER A 107 2.70 16.47 -12.51
N SER A 108 2.41 15.42 -11.72
CA SER A 108 1.27 14.52 -11.98
C SER A 108 -0.08 15.16 -11.69
N ILE A 109 -0.17 16.02 -10.66
CA ILE A 109 -1.45 16.64 -10.25
C ILE A 109 -1.55 18.13 -10.56
N PHE A 110 -0.57 18.72 -11.26
CA PHE A 110 -0.59 20.12 -11.64
C PHE A 110 -1.74 20.43 -12.61
N THR A 111 -2.61 21.34 -12.19
CA THR A 111 -3.51 22.11 -13.04
C THR A 111 -3.35 23.59 -12.68
N GLU A 112 -3.61 24.50 -13.63
CA GLU A 112 -3.55 25.95 -13.33
C GLU A 112 -4.47 26.30 -12.17
N GLU A 113 -5.68 25.74 -12.14
CA GLU A 113 -6.67 25.99 -11.08
C GLU A 113 -6.18 25.55 -9.69
N ARG A 114 -5.64 24.34 -9.57
CA ARG A 114 -5.14 23.81 -8.28
C ARG A 114 -3.90 24.56 -7.80
N PHE A 115 -3.02 24.88 -8.73
CA PHE A 115 -1.81 25.63 -8.43
C PHE A 115 -2.17 27.06 -7.97
N ASP A 116 -3.08 27.73 -8.69
CA ASP A 116 -3.57 29.06 -8.32
C ASP A 116 -4.30 29.05 -6.96
N GLN A 117 -5.20 28.09 -6.72
CA GLN A 117 -5.89 27.94 -5.43
C GLN A 117 -4.89 27.76 -4.27
N ALA A 118 -3.87 26.93 -4.45
CA ALA A 118 -2.87 26.65 -3.42
C ALA A 118 -1.91 27.83 -3.18
N LEU A 119 -1.53 28.55 -4.24
CA LEU A 119 -0.58 29.65 -4.21
C LEU A 119 -1.21 30.96 -3.74
N ASN A 120 -2.36 31.32 -4.31
CA ASN A 120 -2.99 32.63 -4.16
C ASN A 120 -4.16 32.64 -3.16
N GLY A 121 -4.66 31.47 -2.76
CA GLY A 121 -5.67 31.37 -1.70
C GLY A 121 -5.09 31.59 -0.29
N PRO A 122 -5.94 31.83 0.72
CA PRO A 122 -5.48 31.95 2.11
C PRO A 122 -4.73 30.67 2.54
N TRP A 123 -3.58 30.83 3.21
CA TRP A 123 -2.78 29.67 3.64
C TRP A 123 -3.55 28.74 4.60
N ASP A 124 -4.53 29.27 5.33
CA ASP A 124 -5.37 28.58 6.30
C ASP A 124 -6.73 28.13 5.73
N GLN A 125 -6.94 28.26 4.42
CA GLN A 125 -8.16 27.79 3.78
C GLN A 125 -8.35 26.27 3.94
N ASN A 126 -9.60 25.84 3.98
CA ASN A 126 -9.94 24.42 3.86
C ASN A 126 -9.93 24.06 2.37
N ILE A 127 -9.25 22.96 2.02
CA ILE A 127 -9.16 22.44 0.65
C ILE A 127 -9.77 21.04 0.62
N ASN A 128 -10.52 20.74 -0.42
CA ASN A 128 -10.92 19.37 -0.74
C ASN A 128 -9.81 18.69 -1.56
N PRO A 129 -9.41 17.47 -1.19
CA PRO A 129 -8.38 16.74 -1.91
C PRO A 129 -8.90 16.25 -3.26
N GLU A 130 -7.98 16.12 -4.21
CA GLU A 130 -8.16 15.40 -5.47
C GLU A 130 -8.00 13.89 -5.29
N TYR A 131 -7.04 13.50 -4.43
CA TYR A 131 -6.67 12.12 -4.15
C TYR A 131 -6.92 11.82 -2.67
N LEU A 132 -7.83 10.89 -2.41
CA LEU A 132 -8.12 10.40 -1.07
C LEU A 132 -7.81 8.91 -0.98
N GLU A 133 -6.91 8.54 -0.07
CA GLU A 133 -6.82 7.18 0.44
C GLU A 133 -7.45 7.10 1.83
N ILE A 134 -8.38 6.18 2.04
CA ILE A 134 -9.14 6.08 3.28
C ILE A 134 -9.13 4.66 3.83
N ASN A 135 -8.85 4.57 5.12
CA ASN A 135 -9.09 3.39 5.92
C ASN A 135 -10.21 3.69 6.94
N PHE A 136 -11.34 3.00 6.79
CA PHE A 136 -12.53 3.20 7.64
C PHE A 136 -12.40 2.56 9.02
N GLY A 137 -11.59 1.51 9.18
CA GLY A 137 -11.59 0.68 10.37
C GLY A 137 -10.36 -0.22 10.49
N ASN A 138 -10.38 -1.18 11.39
CA ASN A 138 -9.35 -2.22 11.45
C ASN A 138 -9.91 -3.63 11.28
N GLU A 139 -11.20 -3.77 11.03
CA GLU A 139 -11.87 -5.05 10.84
C GLU A 139 -11.23 -5.82 9.68
N CYS A 140 -10.47 -6.86 10.01
CA CYS A 140 -9.79 -7.73 9.05
C CYS A 140 -9.74 -9.14 9.61
N ASN A 141 -9.95 -10.12 8.73
CA ASN A 141 -9.92 -11.53 9.07
C ASN A 141 -8.50 -12.13 9.08
N PHE A 142 -7.50 -11.45 8.49
CA PHE A 142 -6.12 -11.94 8.40
C PHE A 142 -5.22 -11.36 9.49
N LYS A 143 -4.12 -12.04 9.81
CA LYS A 143 -3.04 -11.58 10.69
C LYS A 143 -1.67 -11.73 10.00
N CYS A 144 -1.55 -11.17 8.79
CA CYS A 144 -0.31 -11.20 7.99
C CYS A 144 0.89 -10.76 8.83
N GLY A 145 1.97 -11.53 8.83
CA GLY A 145 2.97 -11.38 9.89
C GLY A 145 3.80 -10.10 9.85
N TYR A 146 3.91 -9.43 8.69
CA TYR A 146 4.51 -8.09 8.56
C TYR A 146 3.50 -6.92 8.71
N CYS A 147 2.22 -7.22 8.90
CA CYS A 147 1.18 -6.21 9.15
C CYS A 147 1.22 -5.75 10.62
N HIS A 148 0.44 -4.74 10.97
CA HIS A 148 0.37 -4.24 12.34
C HIS A 148 -1.05 -4.45 12.93
N PRO A 149 -1.20 -4.72 14.24
CA PRO A 149 -2.50 -4.81 14.92
C PRO A 149 -3.46 -3.63 14.67
N LYS A 150 -2.91 -2.45 14.42
CA LYS A 150 -3.67 -1.24 14.05
C LYS A 150 -4.52 -1.41 12.79
N TYR A 151 -4.16 -2.34 11.91
CA TYR A 151 -4.81 -2.56 10.61
C TYR A 151 -5.54 -3.90 10.52
N SER A 152 -5.52 -4.71 11.59
CA SER A 152 -6.25 -5.97 11.62
C SER A 152 -6.81 -6.27 13.02
N SER A 153 -8.12 -6.43 13.11
CA SER A 153 -8.83 -6.86 14.31
C SER A 153 -8.44 -8.28 14.74
N SER A 154 -8.20 -9.20 13.79
CA SER A 154 -7.70 -10.55 14.10
C SER A 154 -6.31 -10.51 14.72
N TYR A 155 -5.41 -9.68 14.18
CA TYR A 155 -4.06 -9.54 14.73
C TYR A 155 -4.07 -8.79 16.07
N HIS A 156 -4.90 -7.75 16.19
CA HIS A 156 -5.12 -7.06 17.46
C HIS A 156 -5.66 -7.98 18.56
N ALA A 157 -6.58 -8.88 18.23
CA ALA A 157 -7.06 -9.89 19.17
C ALA A 157 -5.95 -10.86 19.61
N GLU A 158 -5.09 -11.30 18.67
CA GLU A 158 -3.92 -12.13 19.00
C GLU A 158 -2.97 -11.41 19.99
N ILE A 159 -2.64 -10.14 19.74
CA ILE A 159 -1.78 -9.39 20.67
C ILE A 159 -2.47 -9.15 22.01
N LYS A 160 -3.78 -8.87 22.06
CA LYS A 160 -4.53 -8.77 23.33
C LYS A 160 -4.51 -10.08 24.12
N GLN A 161 -4.45 -11.23 23.44
CA GLN A 161 -4.44 -12.54 24.07
C GLN A 161 -3.06 -12.94 24.60
N PHE A 162 -2.01 -12.75 23.80
CA PHE A 162 -0.67 -13.26 24.08
C PHE A 162 0.32 -12.19 24.54
N GLY A 163 -0.02 -10.91 24.41
CA GLY A 163 0.88 -9.79 24.61
C GLY A 163 1.74 -9.47 23.38
N PRO A 164 2.52 -8.37 23.41
CA PRO A 164 3.46 -8.05 22.36
C PRO A 164 4.54 -9.13 22.20
N VAL A 165 5.24 -9.13 21.08
CA VAL A 165 6.43 -10.00 20.86
C VAL A 165 7.63 -9.30 21.49
N GLU A 166 7.84 -9.49 22.79
CA GLU A 166 8.88 -8.76 23.54
C GLU A 166 10.31 -9.19 23.20
N THR A 167 10.45 -10.31 22.49
CA THR A 167 11.71 -10.92 22.05
C THR A 167 12.26 -10.33 20.76
N VAL A 168 11.67 -9.24 20.25
CA VAL A 168 12.22 -8.46 19.13
C VAL A 168 12.36 -6.99 19.49
N LYS A 169 13.26 -6.27 18.80
CA LYS A 169 13.38 -4.82 18.93
C LYS A 169 12.40 -4.12 18.00
N ASN A 170 12.36 -4.56 16.74
CA ASN A 170 11.43 -4.04 15.76
C ASN A 170 10.15 -4.85 15.75
N HIS A 171 9.00 -4.20 15.52
CA HIS A 171 7.74 -4.90 15.29
C HIS A 171 7.29 -5.80 16.46
N ARG A 172 7.56 -5.35 17.68
CA ARG A 172 6.99 -5.91 18.92
C ARG A 172 5.46 -5.94 18.92
N ASN A 173 4.84 -5.11 18.07
CA ASN A 173 3.40 -5.01 17.91
C ASN A 173 2.68 -4.59 19.20
N ASP A 174 3.31 -3.76 20.02
CA ASP A 174 2.68 -3.18 21.21
C ASP A 174 1.40 -2.43 20.80
N VAL A 175 0.32 -2.63 21.55
CA VAL A 175 -1.00 -2.01 21.26
C VAL A 175 -1.48 -1.06 22.37
N ASP A 176 -0.88 -1.13 23.55
CA ASP A 176 -1.33 -0.39 24.74
C ASP A 176 -1.19 1.12 24.62
N TRP A 177 -0.30 1.59 23.74
CA TRP A 177 -0.08 3.01 23.47
C TRP A 177 -1.15 3.61 22.55
N MET A 178 -1.94 2.79 21.85
CA MET A 178 -2.95 3.26 20.90
C MET A 178 -4.37 2.96 21.37
N LYS A 179 -5.25 3.94 21.14
CA LYS A 179 -6.70 3.75 21.23
C LYS A 179 -7.24 3.57 19.82
N LEU A 180 -7.85 2.42 19.57
CA LEU A 180 -8.56 2.13 18.32
C LEU A 180 -10.05 2.38 18.49
N PHE A 181 -10.67 2.99 17.48
CA PHE A 181 -12.11 2.95 17.30
C PHE A 181 -12.47 1.65 16.59
N GLU A 182 -12.78 0.61 17.38
CA GLU A 182 -13.08 -0.76 16.89
C GLU A 182 -14.45 -0.88 16.22
N ARG A 183 -15.29 0.16 16.28
CA ARG A 183 -16.62 0.19 15.69
C ARG A 183 -16.88 1.52 15.00
N GLU A 184 -17.28 1.45 13.73
CA GLU A 184 -17.59 2.64 12.94
C GLU A 184 -18.71 3.50 13.55
N GLU A 185 -19.72 2.88 14.20
CA GLU A 185 -20.86 3.62 14.78
C GLU A 185 -20.51 4.49 15.99
N GLU A 186 -19.34 4.26 16.59
CA GLU A 186 -18.84 4.98 17.76
C GLU A 186 -17.65 5.89 17.38
N ASN A 187 -17.33 5.98 16.08
CA ASN A 187 -16.15 6.64 15.58
C ASN A 187 -16.45 8.08 15.09
N PRO A 188 -16.06 9.13 15.84
CA PRO A 188 -16.32 10.51 15.45
C PRO A 188 -15.60 10.92 14.15
N TYR A 189 -14.54 10.22 13.76
CA TYR A 189 -13.85 10.45 12.49
C TYR A 189 -14.65 9.92 11.29
N VAL A 190 -15.40 8.82 11.48
CA VAL A 190 -16.33 8.30 10.46
C VAL A 190 -17.53 9.23 10.32
N ASP A 191 -18.07 9.72 11.45
CA ASP A 191 -19.14 10.72 11.43
C ASP A 191 -18.72 11.99 10.67
N ALA A 192 -17.55 12.55 11.01
CA ALA A 192 -17.00 13.71 10.32
C ALA A 192 -16.75 13.45 8.82
N PHE A 193 -16.29 12.25 8.45
CA PHE A 193 -16.11 11.90 7.04
C PHE A 193 -17.43 11.99 6.27
N TRP A 194 -18.49 11.42 6.83
CA TRP A 194 -19.80 11.44 6.18
C TRP A 194 -20.50 12.80 6.22
N GLU A 195 -20.19 13.65 7.21
CA GLU A 195 -20.62 15.05 7.24
C GLU A 195 -19.92 15.89 6.18
N TRP A 196 -18.62 15.66 5.95
CA TRP A 196 -17.85 16.35 4.91
C TRP A 196 -18.12 15.85 3.50
N TRP A 197 -18.50 14.57 3.36
CA TRP A 197 -18.71 13.89 2.08
C TRP A 197 -19.45 14.74 1.03
N PRO A 198 -20.62 15.36 1.30
CA PRO A 198 -21.41 16.11 0.29
C PRO A 198 -20.69 17.32 -0.32
N ASP A 199 -19.63 17.80 0.34
CA ASP A 199 -18.76 18.83 -0.19
C ASP A 199 -17.56 18.20 -0.92
N MET A 200 -16.84 17.32 -0.23
CA MET A 200 -15.59 16.70 -0.69
C MET A 200 -15.71 15.94 -2.02
N TYR A 201 -16.78 15.17 -2.23
CA TYR A 201 -16.85 14.23 -3.37
C TYR A 201 -16.79 14.90 -4.74
N LYS A 202 -17.14 16.20 -4.81
CA LYS A 202 -17.18 16.98 -6.06
C LYS A 202 -15.79 17.27 -6.61
N ASP A 203 -14.79 17.28 -5.74
CA ASP A 203 -13.41 17.63 -6.07
C ASP A 203 -12.49 16.41 -6.14
N LEU A 204 -13.00 15.20 -5.86
CA LEU A 204 -12.25 13.94 -5.93
C LEU A 204 -12.19 13.42 -7.36
N ASN A 205 -10.99 13.13 -7.87
CA ASN A 205 -10.82 12.27 -9.05
C ASN A 205 -10.31 10.87 -8.71
N ILE A 206 -9.61 10.68 -7.58
CA ILE A 206 -9.16 9.34 -7.16
C ILE A 206 -9.55 9.08 -5.70
N LEU A 207 -10.34 8.04 -5.50
CA LEU A 207 -10.68 7.51 -4.18
C LEU A 207 -10.16 6.09 -4.03
N ARG A 208 -9.29 5.86 -3.04
CA ARG A 208 -8.77 4.54 -2.70
C ARG A 208 -9.26 4.10 -1.32
N VAL A 209 -10.11 3.08 -1.28
CA VAL A 209 -10.55 2.45 -0.04
C VAL A 209 -9.60 1.33 0.33
N THR A 210 -9.01 1.44 1.52
CA THR A 210 -8.03 0.49 2.05
C THR A 210 -8.52 -0.16 3.34
N GLY A 211 -7.79 0.01 4.44
CA GLY A 211 -7.50 -1.04 5.41
C GLY A 211 -8.63 -1.56 6.30
N GLY A 212 -8.21 -2.33 7.30
CA GLY A 212 -8.93 -3.56 7.58
C GLY A 212 -9.04 -4.39 6.30
N GLU A 213 -10.22 -4.96 6.09
CA GLU A 213 -10.65 -5.59 4.85
C GLU A 213 -11.92 -4.87 4.37
N PRO A 214 -11.88 -4.06 3.29
CA PRO A 214 -12.99 -3.21 2.85
C PRO A 214 -14.35 -3.89 2.83
N THR A 215 -14.42 -5.16 2.46
CA THR A 215 -15.68 -5.90 2.34
C THR A 215 -16.35 -6.18 3.70
N MET A 216 -15.62 -6.00 4.81
CA MET A 216 -16.11 -6.10 6.18
C MET A 216 -16.62 -4.77 6.76
N HIS A 217 -16.34 -3.63 6.12
CA HIS A 217 -16.68 -2.29 6.62
C HIS A 217 -18.06 -1.82 6.13
N THR A 218 -18.84 -1.22 7.04
CA THR A 218 -20.17 -0.68 6.69
C THR A 218 -20.02 0.54 5.78
N SER A 219 -19.02 1.37 6.03
CA SER A 219 -18.73 2.56 5.22
C SER A 219 -18.36 2.25 3.78
N THR A 220 -17.68 1.13 3.48
CA THR A 220 -17.43 0.69 2.10
C THR A 220 -18.73 0.46 1.34
N TRP A 221 -19.70 -0.23 1.95
CA TRP A 221 -20.99 -0.48 1.31
C TRP A 221 -21.84 0.80 1.19
N LYS A 222 -21.76 1.69 2.17
CA LYS A 222 -22.40 3.02 2.12
C LYS A 222 -21.82 3.87 0.99
N LEU A 223 -20.50 3.83 0.78
CA LEU A 223 -19.81 4.52 -0.30
C LEU A 223 -20.30 4.03 -1.68
N LEU A 224 -20.27 2.71 -1.92
CA LEU A 224 -20.74 2.13 -3.19
C LEU A 224 -22.21 2.48 -3.46
N LYS A 225 -23.06 2.45 -2.43
CA LYS A 225 -24.45 2.89 -2.53
C LYS A 225 -24.57 4.38 -2.86
N LYS A 226 -23.74 5.23 -2.24
CA LYS A 226 -23.75 6.68 -2.49
C LYS A 226 -23.37 7.00 -3.94
N ILE A 227 -22.40 6.30 -4.51
CA ILE A 227 -22.06 6.43 -5.93
C ILE A 227 -23.20 5.94 -6.82
N ASP A 228 -23.89 4.86 -6.44
CA ASP A 228 -25.04 4.35 -7.20
C ASP A 228 -26.22 5.34 -7.22
N ASP A 229 -26.46 6.03 -6.09
CA ASP A 229 -27.53 7.02 -5.93
C ASP A 229 -27.15 8.39 -6.53
N GLU A 230 -25.88 8.79 -6.43
CA GLU A 230 -25.32 10.09 -6.85
C GLU A 230 -24.07 9.83 -7.73
N PRO A 231 -24.25 9.56 -9.04
CA PRO A 231 -23.15 9.16 -9.93
C PRO A 231 -21.98 10.15 -10.01
N MET A 232 -20.76 9.62 -10.12
CA MET A 232 -19.50 10.36 -10.21
C MET A 232 -18.68 9.89 -11.42
N PRO A 233 -19.10 10.18 -12.67
CA PRO A 233 -18.48 9.65 -13.90
C PRO A 233 -17.02 10.09 -14.13
N TRP A 234 -16.48 10.99 -13.32
CA TRP A 234 -15.08 11.44 -13.34
C TRP A 234 -14.19 10.74 -12.30
N LEU A 235 -14.76 9.91 -11.43
CA LEU A 235 -14.05 9.32 -10.30
C LEU A 235 -13.43 7.96 -10.68
N GLU A 236 -12.13 7.82 -10.46
CA GLU A 236 -11.45 6.53 -10.34
C GLU A 236 -11.60 5.99 -8.91
N LEU A 237 -12.28 4.85 -8.77
CA LEU A 237 -12.44 4.16 -7.50
C LEU A 237 -11.50 2.94 -7.40
N ASN A 238 -10.69 2.92 -6.36
CA ASN A 238 -9.74 1.85 -6.07
C ASN A 238 -10.12 1.16 -4.75
N VAL A 239 -10.11 -0.16 -4.70
CA VAL A 239 -10.39 -0.92 -3.46
C VAL A 239 -9.29 -1.95 -3.22
N ASN A 240 -8.72 -1.98 -2.01
CA ASN A 240 -7.72 -2.98 -1.61
C ASN A 240 -8.35 -4.07 -0.74
N SER A 241 -8.68 -5.22 -1.31
CA SER A 241 -9.26 -6.37 -0.58
C SER A 241 -8.27 -7.54 -0.54
N ASN A 242 -8.13 -8.19 0.62
CA ASN A 242 -7.38 -9.43 0.77
C ASN A 242 -8.03 -10.62 0.06
N LEU A 243 -9.26 -10.47 -0.47
CA LEU A 243 -10.09 -11.50 -1.13
C LEU A 243 -10.35 -12.77 -0.31
N GLY A 244 -9.98 -12.81 0.96
CA GLY A 244 -10.17 -13.95 1.85
C GLY A 244 -11.49 -13.92 2.64
N THR A 245 -12.42 -13.04 2.31
CA THR A 245 -13.74 -13.02 2.95
C THR A 245 -14.71 -14.02 2.32
N LYS A 246 -15.91 -14.15 2.91
CA LYS A 246 -16.95 -15.03 2.38
C LYS A 246 -17.27 -14.65 0.93
N THR A 247 -17.34 -15.63 0.02
CA THR A 247 -17.62 -15.41 -1.41
C THR A 247 -18.82 -14.51 -1.67
N LYS A 248 -19.88 -14.58 -0.87
CA LYS A 248 -21.06 -13.70 -0.98
C LYS A 248 -20.74 -12.21 -0.89
N LEU A 249 -19.73 -11.81 -0.11
CA LEU A 249 -19.29 -10.42 -0.03
C LEU A 249 -18.55 -10.00 -1.30
N ILE A 250 -17.74 -10.90 -1.87
CA ILE A 250 -17.07 -10.67 -3.14
C ILE A 250 -18.07 -10.61 -4.30
N GLU A 251 -19.04 -11.53 -4.36
CA GLU A 251 -20.15 -11.47 -5.33
C GLU A 251 -20.91 -10.14 -5.26
N ARG A 252 -21.18 -9.65 -4.04
CA ARG A 252 -21.84 -8.35 -3.83
C ARG A 252 -20.97 -7.20 -4.32
N LEU A 253 -19.67 -7.21 -4.01
CA LEU A 253 -18.71 -6.22 -4.49
C LEU A 253 -18.68 -6.23 -6.03
N SER A 254 -18.46 -7.40 -6.63
CA SER A 254 -18.39 -7.59 -8.08
C SER A 254 -19.65 -7.14 -8.79
N THR A 255 -20.83 -7.49 -8.28
CA THR A 255 -22.11 -7.06 -8.88
C THR A 255 -22.29 -5.54 -8.78
N SER A 256 -21.88 -4.94 -7.65
CA SER A 256 -21.93 -3.49 -7.47
C SER A 256 -20.99 -2.78 -8.45
N VAL A 257 -19.73 -3.24 -8.54
CA VAL A 257 -18.73 -2.72 -9.48
C VAL A 257 -19.22 -2.85 -10.91
N LYS A 258 -19.69 -4.04 -11.33
CA LYS A 258 -20.24 -4.25 -12.66
C LYS A 258 -21.33 -3.23 -12.96
N LYS A 259 -22.30 -3.06 -12.06
CA LYS A 259 -23.39 -2.10 -12.24
C LYS A 259 -22.87 -0.67 -12.39
N LEU A 260 -21.96 -0.24 -11.50
CA LEU A 260 -21.42 1.12 -11.54
C LEU A 260 -20.66 1.40 -12.83
N CYS A 261 -19.90 0.44 -13.35
CA CYS A 261 -19.18 0.58 -14.61
C CYS A 261 -20.12 0.50 -15.83
N ASP A 262 -21.03 -0.48 -15.89
CA ASP A 262 -21.95 -0.67 -17.02
C ASP A 262 -22.94 0.52 -17.17
N GLU A 263 -23.26 1.22 -16.08
CA GLU A 263 -24.14 2.39 -16.06
C GLU A 263 -23.38 3.74 -16.09
N ASP A 264 -22.07 3.73 -16.41
CA ASP A 264 -21.21 4.92 -16.50
C ASP A 264 -21.25 5.82 -15.24
N LYS A 265 -21.32 5.22 -14.05
CA LYS A 265 -21.39 5.95 -12.76
C LYS A 265 -20.04 6.30 -12.15
N LEU A 266 -18.96 5.78 -12.71
CA LEU A 266 -17.56 6.02 -12.35
C LEU A 266 -16.73 6.09 -13.62
N GLU A 267 -15.61 6.81 -13.59
CA GLU A 267 -14.66 6.82 -14.72
C GLU A 267 -14.02 5.43 -14.86
N SER A 268 -13.54 4.88 -13.74
CA SER A 268 -12.95 3.55 -13.72
C SER A 268 -12.95 2.94 -12.31
N PHE A 269 -12.82 1.61 -12.27
CA PHE A 269 -12.65 0.86 -11.02
C PHE A 269 -11.43 -0.04 -11.11
N LYS A 270 -10.63 -0.13 -10.04
CA LYS A 270 -9.54 -1.11 -9.94
C LYS A 270 -9.59 -1.82 -8.59
N LEU A 271 -9.57 -3.16 -8.64
CA LEU A 271 -9.43 -3.97 -7.44
C LEU A 271 -7.94 -4.29 -7.22
N TYR A 272 -7.46 -4.06 -6.01
CA TYR A 272 -6.16 -4.51 -5.56
C TYR A 272 -6.36 -5.68 -4.60
N THR A 273 -5.56 -6.72 -4.76
CA THR A 273 -5.50 -7.85 -3.80
C THR A 273 -4.07 -8.14 -3.43
N SER A 274 -3.85 -8.70 -2.25
CA SER A 274 -2.51 -8.91 -1.72
C SER A 274 -2.20 -10.40 -1.62
N LEU A 275 -1.17 -10.82 -2.35
CA LEU A 275 -0.70 -12.20 -2.41
C LEU A 275 0.79 -12.17 -2.77
N ASP A 276 1.64 -12.72 -1.90
CA ASP A 276 3.09 -12.49 -1.99
C ASP A 276 3.86 -13.65 -2.65
N THR A 277 3.29 -14.85 -2.57
CA THR A 277 3.77 -16.09 -3.19
C THR A 277 2.58 -17.03 -3.41
N TRP A 278 2.80 -18.31 -3.70
CA TRP A 278 1.74 -19.29 -3.96
C TRP A 278 1.85 -20.53 -3.06
N GLY A 279 0.73 -21.24 -2.89
CA GLY A 279 0.64 -22.45 -2.07
C GLY A 279 0.65 -22.19 -0.55
N GLU A 280 0.98 -23.22 0.23
CA GLU A 280 1.07 -23.17 1.70
C GLU A 280 2.01 -22.06 2.22
N ARG A 281 3.02 -21.70 1.41
CA ARG A 281 3.96 -20.59 1.63
C ARG A 281 3.26 -19.24 1.72
N ALA A 282 2.23 -19.04 0.89
CA ALA A 282 1.42 -17.83 0.91
C ALA A 282 0.57 -17.76 2.19
N GLU A 283 -0.02 -18.90 2.59
CA GLU A 283 -0.87 -19.02 3.78
C GLU A 283 -0.07 -18.82 5.07
N TYR A 284 1.16 -19.34 5.12
CA TYR A 284 2.11 -19.08 6.21
C TYR A 284 2.42 -17.58 6.34
N THR A 285 2.83 -16.94 5.25
CA THR A 285 3.18 -15.50 5.24
C THR A 285 1.98 -14.61 5.62
N ARG A 286 0.79 -14.96 5.10
CA ARG A 286 -0.46 -14.22 5.28
C ARG A 286 -1.45 -15.03 6.12
N THR A 287 -1.11 -15.29 7.39
CA THR A 287 -1.95 -16.12 8.26
C THR A 287 -3.43 -15.70 8.25
N GLY A 288 -4.32 -16.65 7.98
CA GLY A 288 -5.75 -16.43 7.76
C GLY A 288 -6.16 -16.50 6.28
N LEU A 289 -5.19 -16.42 5.35
CA LEU A 289 -5.39 -16.75 3.95
C LEU A 289 -5.70 -18.25 3.81
N ASP A 290 -6.82 -18.52 3.15
CA ASP A 290 -7.18 -19.81 2.56
C ASP A 290 -7.07 -19.60 1.05
N LEU A 291 -6.08 -20.26 0.44
CA LEU A 291 -5.74 -20.00 -0.96
C LEU A 291 -6.83 -20.48 -1.92
N GLU A 292 -7.53 -21.56 -1.58
CA GLU A 292 -8.65 -22.06 -2.38
C GLU A 292 -9.82 -21.07 -2.38
N LEU A 293 -10.16 -20.53 -1.21
CA LEU A 293 -11.17 -19.49 -1.08
C LEU A 293 -10.76 -18.21 -1.83
N TRP A 294 -9.50 -17.81 -1.69
CA TRP A 294 -8.94 -16.65 -2.38
C TRP A 294 -9.04 -16.81 -3.90
N GLU A 295 -8.62 -17.95 -4.45
CA GLU A 295 -8.63 -18.20 -5.90
C GLU A 295 -10.06 -18.29 -6.43
N LYS A 296 -10.96 -18.91 -5.66
CA LYS A 296 -12.39 -18.89 -5.97
C LYS A 296 -12.93 -17.46 -6.07
N ASN A 297 -12.62 -16.62 -5.09
CA ASN A 297 -13.08 -15.23 -5.04
C ASN A 297 -12.45 -14.37 -6.15
N PHE A 298 -11.17 -14.60 -6.46
CA PHE A 298 -10.48 -14.03 -7.61
C PHE A 298 -11.22 -14.35 -8.92
N HIS A 299 -11.56 -15.62 -9.14
CA HIS A 299 -12.35 -16.04 -10.31
C HIS A 299 -13.75 -15.42 -10.30
N THR A 300 -14.44 -15.38 -9.15
CA THR A 300 -15.76 -14.73 -9.02
C THR A 300 -15.70 -13.28 -9.49
N TYR A 301 -14.67 -12.53 -9.08
CA TYR A 301 -14.53 -11.13 -9.47
C TYR A 301 -14.25 -10.95 -10.98
N LEU A 302 -13.29 -11.69 -11.54
CA LEU A 302 -12.88 -11.55 -12.95
C LEU A 302 -13.89 -12.13 -13.95
N THR A 303 -14.74 -13.07 -13.52
CA THR A 303 -15.85 -13.58 -14.35
C THR A 303 -17.08 -12.66 -14.30
N THR A 304 -17.25 -11.91 -13.22
CA THR A 304 -18.40 -11.00 -13.06
C THR A 304 -18.13 -9.62 -13.64
N THR A 305 -16.89 -9.11 -13.53
CA THR A 305 -16.56 -7.72 -13.90
C THR A 305 -15.54 -7.66 -15.02
N ASP A 306 -15.62 -6.62 -15.85
CA ASP A 306 -14.56 -6.29 -16.81
C ASP A 306 -13.47 -5.41 -16.20
N SER A 307 -13.58 -5.03 -14.92
CA SER A 307 -12.59 -4.19 -14.22
C SER A 307 -11.29 -4.95 -13.91
N PRO A 308 -10.12 -4.28 -13.95
CA PRO A 308 -8.84 -4.92 -13.67
C PRO A 308 -8.71 -5.34 -12.21
N LEU A 309 -7.91 -6.37 -11.99
CA LEU A 309 -7.47 -6.84 -10.68
C LEU A 309 -5.94 -6.81 -10.65
N LEU A 310 -5.39 -6.15 -9.64
CA LEU A 310 -3.95 -5.95 -9.46
C LEU A 310 -3.45 -6.65 -8.20
N ILE A 311 -2.56 -7.61 -8.36
CA ILE A 311 -1.93 -8.35 -7.27
C ILE A 311 -0.76 -7.52 -6.74
N MET A 312 -0.88 -7.04 -5.51
CA MET A 312 0.17 -6.33 -4.79
C MET A 312 1.04 -7.35 -4.05
N VAL A 313 2.23 -7.61 -4.59
CA VAL A 313 3.23 -8.50 -3.98
C VAL A 313 4.08 -7.68 -3.03
N THR A 314 3.92 -7.87 -1.72
CA THR A 314 4.85 -7.30 -0.74
C THR A 314 6.09 -8.18 -0.75
N PHE A 315 7.04 -7.89 -1.63
CA PHE A 315 8.20 -8.74 -1.86
C PHE A 315 9.10 -8.74 -0.62
N ASN A 316 9.02 -9.83 0.14
CA ASN A 316 9.72 -10.04 1.40
C ASN A 316 10.60 -11.30 1.30
N LEU A 317 11.35 -11.64 2.35
CA LEU A 317 12.29 -12.76 2.33
C LEU A 317 11.63 -14.10 1.94
N PHE A 318 10.36 -14.31 2.30
CA PHE A 318 9.63 -15.53 1.96
C PHE A 318 9.25 -15.64 0.49
N CYS A 319 9.31 -14.54 -0.27
CA CYS A 319 9.13 -14.57 -1.71
C CYS A 319 10.37 -15.15 -2.41
N VAL A 320 11.56 -14.96 -1.84
CA VAL A 320 12.85 -15.23 -2.52
C VAL A 320 12.92 -16.65 -3.09
N THR A 321 12.50 -17.66 -2.32
CA THR A 321 12.63 -19.08 -2.72
C THR A 321 11.39 -19.65 -3.41
N SER A 322 10.33 -18.85 -3.59
CA SER A 322 9.04 -19.36 -4.07
C SER A 322 8.31 -18.46 -5.05
N PHE A 323 8.88 -17.32 -5.46
CA PHE A 323 8.19 -16.34 -6.30
C PHE A 323 7.82 -16.88 -7.70
N THR A 324 8.66 -17.73 -8.30
CA THR A 324 8.38 -18.38 -9.59
C THR A 324 7.00 -19.04 -9.64
N SER A 325 6.57 -19.68 -8.54
CA SER A 325 5.25 -20.33 -8.49
C SER A 325 4.07 -19.37 -8.64
N LEU A 326 4.19 -18.15 -8.11
CA LEU A 326 3.18 -17.10 -8.31
C LEU A 326 3.24 -16.53 -9.73
N LEU A 327 4.45 -16.39 -10.30
CA LEU A 327 4.64 -15.95 -11.68
C LEU A 327 3.96 -16.92 -12.67
N GLU A 328 4.11 -18.22 -12.48
CA GLU A 328 3.43 -19.26 -13.29
C GLU A 328 1.90 -19.11 -13.23
N LYS A 329 1.34 -18.91 -12.02
CA LYS A 329 -0.10 -18.70 -11.83
C LYS A 329 -0.61 -17.43 -12.50
N ILE A 330 0.16 -16.35 -12.46
CA ILE A 330 -0.19 -15.11 -13.17
C ILE A 330 -0.32 -15.36 -14.67
N LEU A 331 0.62 -16.10 -15.29
CA LEU A 331 0.53 -16.45 -16.71
C LEU A 331 -0.67 -17.36 -17.01
N GLU A 332 -1.01 -18.30 -16.13
CA GLU A 332 -2.20 -19.15 -16.25
C GLU A 332 -3.49 -18.32 -16.24
N TRP A 333 -3.63 -17.40 -15.28
CA TRP A 333 -4.80 -16.53 -15.20
C TRP A 333 -4.86 -15.56 -16.39
N ARG A 334 -3.73 -15.03 -16.85
CA ARG A 334 -3.66 -14.18 -18.04
C ARG A 334 -4.11 -14.90 -19.31
N LYS A 335 -3.72 -16.16 -19.47
CA LYS A 335 -4.22 -17.01 -20.57
C LYS A 335 -5.75 -17.18 -20.51
N THR A 336 -6.32 -17.18 -19.30
CA THR A 336 -7.77 -17.36 -19.08
C THR A 336 -8.55 -16.06 -19.32
N TYR A 337 -8.04 -14.93 -18.82
CA TYR A 337 -8.78 -13.67 -18.79
C TYR A 337 -8.38 -12.67 -19.87
N GLY A 338 -7.19 -12.82 -20.45
CA GLY A 338 -6.67 -11.95 -21.50
C GLY A 338 -6.42 -10.51 -21.06
N TRP A 339 -6.56 -9.61 -22.03
CA TRP A 339 -6.29 -8.19 -21.90
C TRP A 339 -7.38 -7.36 -22.61
N TYR A 340 -7.36 -6.04 -22.39
CA TYR A 340 -8.21 -5.08 -23.09
C TYR A 340 -7.62 -4.78 -24.48
N GLU A 341 -8.33 -5.14 -25.55
CA GLU A 341 -7.86 -4.93 -26.93
C GLU A 341 -7.92 -3.46 -27.35
N GLU A 342 -8.83 -2.70 -26.74
CA GLU A 342 -9.07 -1.28 -27.02
C GLU A 342 -8.06 -0.34 -26.36
N LYS A 343 -7.28 -0.83 -25.39
CA LYS A 343 -6.30 -0.02 -24.66
C LYS A 343 -4.93 -0.08 -25.34
N THR A 344 -4.24 1.07 -25.36
CA THR A 344 -2.87 1.18 -25.85
C THR A 344 -1.83 0.92 -24.76
N GLU A 345 -2.19 1.11 -23.50
CA GLU A 345 -1.36 0.92 -22.32
C GLU A 345 -2.18 0.17 -21.25
N ASP A 346 -1.50 -0.46 -20.27
CA ASP A 346 -2.17 -1.17 -19.17
C ASP A 346 -3.21 -2.21 -19.64
N LYS A 347 -2.90 -2.95 -20.71
CA LYS A 347 -3.86 -3.85 -21.36
C LYS A 347 -4.28 -5.02 -20.46
N HIS A 348 -3.41 -5.54 -19.61
CA HIS A 348 -3.73 -6.74 -18.82
C HIS A 348 -4.93 -6.54 -17.88
N ARG A 349 -5.82 -7.54 -17.80
CA ARG A 349 -6.89 -7.61 -16.78
C ARG A 349 -6.34 -8.06 -15.43
N VAL A 350 -5.46 -9.07 -15.45
CA VAL A 350 -4.70 -9.56 -14.29
C VAL A 350 -3.33 -8.90 -14.29
N ARG A 351 -3.12 -7.99 -13.35
CA ARG A 351 -1.91 -7.18 -13.21
C ARG A 351 -1.21 -7.55 -11.90
N PHE A 352 0.06 -7.18 -11.77
CA PHE A 352 0.74 -7.27 -10.48
C PHE A 352 1.81 -6.19 -10.34
N ASP A 353 2.23 -5.94 -9.11
CA ASP A 353 3.37 -5.08 -8.77
C ASP A 353 4.21 -5.73 -7.68
N THR A 354 5.50 -5.39 -7.62
CA THR A 354 6.49 -6.02 -6.72
C THR A 354 7.23 -5.02 -5.83
N PRO A 355 6.52 -4.18 -5.02
CA PRO A 355 7.20 -3.36 -4.03
C PRO A 355 7.94 -4.24 -3.02
N TYR A 356 9.23 -3.98 -2.83
CA TYR A 356 10.04 -4.70 -1.84
C TYR A 356 9.84 -4.13 -0.43
N LEU A 357 9.82 -5.03 0.55
CA LEU A 357 9.69 -4.70 1.97
C LEU A 357 11.06 -4.40 2.58
N ARG A 358 11.13 -3.34 3.38
CA ARG A 358 12.30 -3.00 4.22
C ARG A 358 12.02 -3.13 5.71
N ASP A 359 10.80 -2.81 6.12
CA ASP A 359 10.36 -2.87 7.49
C ASP A 359 9.06 -3.71 7.58
N PRO A 360 8.97 -4.61 8.57
CA PRO A 360 9.93 -4.83 9.64
C PRO A 360 11.15 -5.67 9.19
N ILE A 361 12.33 -5.40 9.77
CA ILE A 361 13.62 -5.92 9.28
C ILE A 361 13.69 -7.45 9.20
N GLN A 362 12.99 -8.17 10.07
CA GLN A 362 12.94 -9.62 10.05
C GLN A 362 12.20 -10.20 8.83
N TYR A 363 11.56 -9.37 8.00
CA TYR A 363 10.98 -9.74 6.70
C TYR A 363 11.83 -9.25 5.51
N ASP A 364 12.86 -8.45 5.72
CA ASP A 364 13.69 -7.90 4.64
C ASP A 364 14.58 -8.99 4.06
N MET A 365 14.54 -9.17 2.74
CA MET A 365 15.36 -10.18 2.04
C MET A 365 16.87 -9.98 2.21
N ASN A 366 17.35 -8.79 2.56
CA ASN A 366 18.78 -8.50 2.71
C ASN A 366 19.41 -9.05 4.01
N ILE A 367 18.63 -9.67 4.89
CA ILE A 367 19.18 -10.42 6.03
C ILE A 367 19.67 -11.83 5.61
N LEU A 368 19.22 -12.31 4.45
CA LEU A 368 19.60 -13.62 3.88
C LEU A 368 21.06 -13.62 3.38
N PRO A 369 21.78 -14.74 3.52
CA PRO A 369 23.09 -14.93 2.87
C PRO A 369 22.99 -14.84 1.34
N LYS A 370 23.61 -13.84 0.73
CA LYS A 370 23.49 -13.63 -0.73
C LYS A 370 23.97 -14.81 -1.58
N GLU A 371 25.05 -15.47 -1.15
CA GLU A 371 25.63 -16.62 -1.87
C GLU A 371 24.63 -17.76 -2.03
N ASP A 372 23.78 -17.97 -1.02
CA ASP A 372 22.80 -19.06 -1.00
C ASP A 372 21.47 -18.66 -1.65
N PHE A 373 21.07 -17.39 -1.54
CA PHE A 373 19.71 -16.94 -1.87
C PHE A 373 19.57 -16.14 -3.18
N MET A 374 20.63 -15.47 -3.66
CA MET A 374 20.59 -14.80 -4.97
C MET A 374 20.30 -15.74 -6.16
N PRO A 375 20.73 -17.02 -6.17
CA PRO A 375 20.35 -17.95 -7.24
C PRO A 375 18.85 -18.03 -7.50
N TYR A 376 18.00 -18.00 -6.46
CA TYR A 376 16.54 -18.02 -6.62
C TYR A 376 15.98 -16.73 -7.24
N MET A 377 16.59 -15.59 -6.90
CA MET A 377 16.24 -14.29 -7.49
C MET A 377 16.55 -14.26 -8.98
N TYR A 378 17.74 -14.75 -9.36
CA TYR A 378 18.13 -14.86 -10.77
C TYR A 378 17.25 -15.85 -11.53
N GLU A 379 16.87 -16.97 -10.92
CA GLU A 379 15.94 -17.93 -11.50
C GLU A 379 14.58 -17.29 -11.80
N SER A 380 14.00 -16.59 -10.81
CA SER A 380 12.72 -15.89 -10.99
C SER A 380 12.81 -14.82 -12.07
N LEU A 381 13.92 -14.06 -12.11
CA LEU A 381 14.12 -13.00 -13.09
C LEU A 381 14.27 -13.56 -14.51
N LYS A 382 15.05 -14.64 -14.64
CA LYS A 382 15.21 -15.35 -15.90
C LYS A 382 13.90 -15.95 -16.38
N PHE A 383 13.09 -16.52 -15.48
CA PHE A 383 11.75 -16.99 -15.83
C PHE A 383 10.89 -15.86 -16.40
N MET A 384 10.90 -14.67 -15.76
CA MET A 384 10.19 -13.50 -16.30
C MET A 384 10.73 -13.07 -17.67
N GLU A 385 12.05 -13.01 -17.84
CA GLU A 385 12.70 -12.66 -19.11
C GLU A 385 12.25 -13.58 -20.25
N GLU A 386 12.29 -14.90 -20.02
CA GLU A 386 11.86 -15.93 -20.99
C GLU A 386 10.36 -15.87 -21.32
N HIS A 387 9.56 -15.19 -20.49
CA HIS A 387 8.11 -15.06 -20.63
C HIS A 387 7.65 -13.60 -20.85
N THR A 388 8.56 -12.70 -21.22
CA THR A 388 8.23 -11.31 -21.54
C THR A 388 7.93 -11.15 -23.03
N ASP A 389 6.78 -10.55 -23.35
CA ASP A 389 6.36 -10.21 -24.71
C ASP A 389 5.21 -9.18 -24.63
N ASP A 390 5.49 -7.92 -24.95
CA ASP A 390 4.52 -6.81 -24.86
C ASP A 390 3.34 -6.96 -25.84
N GLU A 391 3.44 -7.84 -26.84
CA GLU A 391 2.40 -8.07 -27.85
C GLU A 391 1.50 -9.27 -27.51
N ARG A 392 1.67 -9.89 -26.34
CA ARG A 392 0.90 -11.07 -25.93
C ARG A 392 0.21 -10.89 -24.58
N SER A 393 -1.09 -11.18 -24.55
CA SER A 393 -1.91 -11.10 -23.35
C SER A 393 -1.59 -12.15 -22.28
N ASP A 394 -0.91 -13.24 -22.65
CA ASP A 394 -0.52 -14.37 -21.78
C ASP A 394 0.96 -14.33 -21.37
N ARG A 395 1.57 -13.14 -21.38
CA ARG A 395 3.00 -12.89 -21.11
C ARG A 395 3.19 -11.75 -20.13
N PHE A 396 4.41 -11.58 -19.64
CA PHE A 396 4.82 -10.41 -18.87
C PHE A 396 5.09 -9.23 -19.80
N SER A 397 4.86 -8.02 -19.31
CA SER A 397 5.33 -6.82 -20.01
C SER A 397 6.77 -6.51 -19.67
N THR A 398 7.45 -5.77 -20.54
CA THR A 398 8.79 -5.25 -20.29
C THR A 398 8.83 -4.42 -19.00
N ILE A 399 7.77 -3.66 -18.70
CA ILE A 399 7.67 -2.85 -17.48
C ILE A 399 7.64 -3.73 -16.22
N GLU A 400 6.93 -4.86 -16.25
CA GLU A 400 6.87 -5.81 -15.13
C GLU A 400 8.22 -6.48 -14.89
N TYR A 401 8.91 -6.88 -15.96
CA TYR A 401 10.29 -7.37 -15.88
C TYR A 401 11.22 -6.33 -15.26
N GLU A 402 11.22 -5.09 -15.75
CA GLU A 402 12.08 -4.02 -15.24
C GLU A 402 11.79 -3.68 -13.76
N LYS A 403 10.51 -3.74 -13.35
CA LYS A 403 10.13 -3.57 -11.95
C LYS A 403 10.70 -4.67 -11.06
N PHE A 404 10.57 -5.94 -11.46
CA PHE A 404 11.14 -7.04 -10.68
C PHE A 404 12.68 -7.05 -10.73
N LYS A 405 13.28 -6.70 -11.87
CA LYS A 405 14.73 -6.52 -12.00
C LYS A 405 15.26 -5.53 -10.95
N ARG A 406 14.56 -4.43 -10.67
CA ARG A 406 14.94 -3.49 -9.60
C ARG A 406 14.94 -4.13 -8.20
N VAL A 407 14.05 -5.08 -7.94
CA VAL A 407 14.02 -5.84 -6.67
C VAL A 407 15.26 -6.74 -6.58
N VAL A 408 15.59 -7.44 -7.67
CA VAL A 408 16.80 -8.28 -7.77
C VAL A 408 18.06 -7.45 -7.59
N ASP A 409 18.18 -6.33 -8.32
CA ASP A 409 19.30 -5.39 -8.21
C ASP A 409 19.40 -4.83 -6.77
N TYR A 410 18.27 -4.54 -6.12
CA TYR A 410 18.24 -4.07 -4.73
C TYR A 410 18.80 -5.13 -3.77
N MET A 411 18.38 -6.40 -3.86
CA MET A 411 18.94 -7.48 -3.04
C MET A 411 20.43 -7.70 -3.32
N GLU A 412 20.82 -7.69 -4.59
CA GLU A 412 22.20 -7.93 -5.03
C GLU A 412 23.15 -6.87 -4.48
N ASN A 413 22.76 -5.59 -4.52
CA ASN A 413 23.68 -4.47 -4.26
C ASN A 413 23.59 -3.92 -2.83
N THR A 414 22.50 -4.19 -2.09
CA THR A 414 22.34 -3.69 -0.72
C THR A 414 23.15 -4.51 0.26
N THR A 415 24.06 -3.86 1.00
CA THR A 415 24.86 -4.53 2.03
C THR A 415 24.56 -3.88 3.37
N TYR A 416 24.18 -4.70 4.35
CA TYR A 416 23.97 -4.25 5.72
C TYR A 416 25.26 -4.40 6.54
N ASP A 417 25.46 -3.45 7.46
CA ASP A 417 26.48 -3.58 8.49
C ASP A 417 26.15 -4.74 9.44
N ASP A 418 27.16 -5.14 10.22
CA ASP A 418 27.05 -6.28 11.13
C ASP A 418 25.93 -6.05 12.17
N ASP A 419 25.77 -4.84 12.70
CA ASP A 419 24.76 -4.51 13.71
C ASP A 419 23.34 -4.73 13.16
N ARG A 420 23.08 -4.27 11.92
CA ARG A 420 21.79 -4.43 11.25
C ARG A 420 21.53 -5.89 10.87
N LEU A 421 22.54 -6.65 10.46
CA LEU A 421 22.42 -8.09 10.23
C LEU A 421 22.15 -8.87 11.52
N ILE A 422 22.83 -8.52 12.61
CA ILE A 422 22.61 -9.12 13.94
C ILE A 422 21.17 -8.86 14.39
N GLU A 423 20.71 -7.62 14.30
CA GLU A 423 19.33 -7.24 14.64
C GLU A 423 18.32 -8.02 13.80
N GLY A 424 18.45 -8.00 12.47
CA GLY A 424 17.52 -8.67 11.58
C GLY A 424 17.44 -10.18 11.77
N ARG A 425 18.60 -10.85 11.95
CA ARG A 425 18.67 -12.31 12.12
C ARG A 425 18.23 -12.77 13.50
N ARG A 426 18.57 -12.05 14.57
CA ARG A 426 18.04 -12.31 15.90
C ARG A 426 16.52 -12.14 15.89
N ASP A 427 16.03 -11.02 15.38
CA ASP A 427 14.61 -10.70 15.38
C ASP A 427 13.85 -11.69 14.48
N PHE A 428 14.43 -12.18 13.37
CA PHE A 428 13.87 -13.28 12.58
C PHE A 428 13.64 -14.55 13.44
N TYR A 429 14.69 -15.05 14.09
CA TYR A 429 14.56 -16.27 14.90
C TYR A 429 13.52 -16.09 16.01
N ASN A 430 13.58 -14.98 16.74
CA ASN A 430 12.70 -14.74 17.87
C ASN A 430 11.24 -14.52 17.44
N PHE A 431 11.01 -13.73 16.38
CA PHE A 431 9.67 -13.40 15.90
C PHE A 431 8.95 -14.62 15.35
N PHE A 432 9.60 -15.40 14.47
CA PHE A 432 8.95 -16.54 13.83
C PHE A 432 8.72 -17.70 14.80
N ASN A 433 9.59 -17.93 15.79
CA ASN A 433 9.29 -18.90 16.84
C ASN A 433 8.07 -18.51 17.67
N GLU A 434 7.95 -17.23 18.03
CA GLU A 434 6.79 -16.74 18.77
C GLU A 434 5.52 -16.84 17.93
N LEU A 435 5.57 -16.49 16.64
CA LEU A 435 4.43 -16.61 15.75
C LEU A 435 4.04 -18.07 15.49
N ASP A 436 5.01 -18.96 15.28
CA ASP A 436 4.78 -20.39 15.06
C ASP A 436 4.09 -21.02 16.27
N ASP A 437 4.53 -20.69 17.50
CA ASP A 437 3.88 -21.14 18.73
C ASP A 437 2.45 -20.60 18.86
N ARG A 438 2.24 -19.29 18.65
CA ARG A 438 0.91 -18.65 18.75
C ARG A 438 -0.08 -19.11 17.68
N ARG A 439 0.42 -19.59 16.54
CA ARG A 439 -0.38 -19.87 15.33
C ARG A 439 -0.41 -21.35 14.97
N GLU A 440 0.22 -22.21 15.77
CA GLU A 440 0.36 -23.65 15.52
C GLU A 440 0.96 -23.93 14.12
N ALA A 441 1.99 -23.17 13.76
CA ALA A 441 2.68 -23.25 12.47
C ALA A 441 4.12 -23.76 12.65
N ASP A 442 4.80 -24.07 11.53
CA ASP A 442 6.20 -24.46 11.50
C ASP A 442 6.86 -23.92 10.23
N ILE A 443 7.71 -22.91 10.39
CA ILE A 443 8.46 -22.30 9.29
C ILE A 443 9.29 -23.32 8.51
N LEU A 444 9.88 -24.32 9.16
CA LEU A 444 10.77 -25.30 8.53
C LEU A 444 10.00 -26.42 7.83
N SER A 445 8.74 -26.65 8.18
CA SER A 445 7.88 -27.53 7.38
C SER A 445 7.50 -26.89 6.04
N VAL A 446 7.32 -25.56 6.02
CA VAL A 446 6.88 -24.79 4.84
C VAL A 446 8.07 -24.32 3.98
N TYR A 447 9.19 -24.00 4.62
CA TYR A 447 10.43 -23.51 4.01
C TYR A 447 11.64 -24.34 4.48
N PRO A 448 11.72 -25.62 4.08
CA PRO A 448 12.84 -26.50 4.48
C PRO A 448 14.20 -25.98 4.01
N GLU A 449 14.24 -25.25 2.90
CA GLU A 449 15.45 -24.60 2.38
C GLU A 449 15.99 -23.48 3.28
N LEU A 450 15.18 -22.95 4.21
CA LEU A 450 15.64 -21.96 5.20
C LEU A 450 16.36 -22.60 6.39
N LEU A 451 16.52 -23.92 6.47
CA LEU A 451 17.08 -24.61 7.65
C LEU A 451 18.43 -24.03 8.10
N ASP A 452 19.38 -23.84 7.19
CA ASP A 452 20.71 -23.37 7.55
C ASP A 452 20.71 -21.87 7.88
N PHE A 453 19.87 -21.08 7.20
CA PHE A 453 19.62 -19.69 7.58
C PHE A 453 18.96 -19.58 8.96
N TYR A 454 17.99 -20.44 9.27
CA TYR A 454 17.32 -20.48 10.56
C TYR A 454 18.31 -20.83 11.69
N LYS A 455 19.21 -21.79 11.48
CA LYS A 455 20.31 -22.10 12.44
C LYS A 455 21.27 -20.92 12.60
N LEU A 456 21.60 -20.21 11.53
CA LEU A 456 22.41 -18.99 11.61
C LEU A 456 21.72 -17.93 12.47
N CYS A 457 20.42 -17.72 12.27
CA CYS A 457 19.59 -16.80 13.05
C CYS A 457 19.49 -17.22 14.52
N GLN A 458 19.31 -18.52 14.79
CA GLN A 458 19.35 -19.09 16.14
C GLN A 458 20.69 -18.79 16.84
N GLN A 459 21.81 -19.10 16.17
CA GLN A 459 23.14 -18.84 16.72
C GLN A 459 23.36 -17.35 16.98
N THR A 460 22.89 -16.49 16.08
CA THR A 460 22.97 -15.03 16.21
C THR A 460 22.17 -14.54 17.42
N SER A 461 20.97 -15.08 17.64
CA SER A 461 20.14 -14.76 18.81
C SER A 461 20.80 -15.20 20.12
N LEU A 462 21.41 -16.39 20.15
CA LEU A 462 22.12 -16.91 21.33
C LEU A 462 23.37 -16.09 21.70
N THR A 463 24.11 -15.57 20.71
CA THR A 463 25.33 -14.79 20.97
C THR A 463 25.08 -13.31 21.15
N ASN A 464 23.95 -12.79 20.67
CA ASN A 464 23.57 -11.38 20.74
C ASN A 464 22.12 -11.23 21.25
N PRO A 465 21.82 -11.65 22.50
CA PRO A 465 20.47 -11.48 23.05
C PRO A 465 20.09 -9.99 23.11
N LEU A 466 18.78 -9.72 23.14
CA LEU A 466 18.22 -8.37 23.21
C LEU A 466 18.70 -7.55 24.40
#